data_AF-A0A432X1E3-F1
#
_entry.id   AF-A0A432X1E3-F1
#
_cell.length_a   1.000
_cell.length_b   1.000
_cell.length_c   1.000
_cell.angle_alpha   90.00
_cell.angle_beta   90.00
_cell.angle_gamma   90.00
#
_symmetry.space_group_name_H-M   'P 1'
#
loop_
_entity.id
_entity.type
_entity.pdbx_description
1 polymer ?
#
loop_
_entity_poly.entity_id
_entity_poly.type
_entity_poly.pdbx_seq_one_letter_code
_entity_poly.pdbx_strand_id
1 'polypeptide(L)'
;MKKVIRWPGLLTFVALLLALALFVSLFLDSLVRFGLSSALSRMNNAEVNIAQVELQWSPFAVQLQELEMTDPDVPTHNRFFAENLQAQVRFLELFIGKVHIETLTAEGIQLGTERKTEGWVKANETAEREPVPLRERLAEYNIELPTAESFLAGADIQTPGLLTEAEEKFQQRRAEFELARHELPSKEVLEEYKTRIEAIIDAKPKKPRELLAAREALKEIKADIRTDKAKVEAFLQVSENMVAATEQDVATLRTSYQEDIEKAQALFQRDPESLTALSGILFGETVEQWAHYGLVAMDVLAPLLKNAHGENEAQKYNRWTGRYIDFDTQSSPTFWIKEAKLSMQLEPLELALSMQNVTWQHERINTATTYNVVAASGESWDTFNFNGELFINNQGQVRGEQMWQLQGAQLQNLALSGSSALGVELSHAYVNSRGSLTLNAGQFDGQSEFQFAQANFHVDGSSGFASYLGEALSSIEAFGLDLGIRGELTQPRFSLHSDLDRQLGAQINARLKSEADARLQHVKESLTAQSEGVLADIGPWLEQAQALQAEGKSINEAFTELLETELESLIDTERDRLLERLKGKLGGN
;
A
#
# COMPACT_ATOMS: atom_id res chain seq x y z
N MET A 1 -73.23 10.95 -76.96
CA MET A 1 -72.42 10.66 -75.76
C MET A 1 -71.29 9.69 -76.13
N LYS A 2 -70.19 10.13 -76.74
CA LYS A 2 -69.01 9.30 -77.00
C LYS A 2 -67.76 10.17 -76.83
N LYS A 3 -66.77 9.68 -76.08
CA LYS A 3 -65.49 10.31 -75.65
C LYS A 3 -65.50 10.95 -74.25
N VAL A 4 -65.79 10.16 -73.21
CA VAL A 4 -65.48 10.52 -71.81
C VAL A 4 -64.05 10.11 -71.43
N ILE A 5 -63.45 9.12 -72.12
CA ILE A 5 -62.09 8.65 -71.87
C ILE A 5 -61.24 8.83 -73.12
N ARG A 6 -60.11 9.54 -73.00
CA ARG A 6 -59.09 9.65 -74.04
C ARG A 6 -58.20 8.40 -73.99
N TRP A 7 -58.59 7.35 -74.71
CA TRP A 7 -57.89 6.06 -74.75
C TRP A 7 -56.36 6.13 -74.95
N PRO A 8 -55.82 6.99 -75.84
CA PRO A 8 -54.37 7.16 -75.96
C PRO A 8 -53.73 7.67 -74.65
N GLY A 9 -54.36 8.65 -73.99
CA GLY A 9 -53.87 9.18 -72.71
C GLY A 9 -53.97 8.17 -71.57
N LEU A 10 -55.01 7.34 -71.54
CA LEU A 10 -55.12 6.25 -70.57
C LEU A 10 -54.03 5.19 -70.78
N LEU A 11 -53.75 4.81 -72.03
CA LEU A 11 -52.67 3.88 -72.35
C LEU A 11 -51.30 4.43 -71.96
N THR A 12 -51.02 5.71 -72.25
CA THR A 12 -49.77 6.36 -71.81
C THR A 12 -49.67 6.42 -70.30
N PHE A 13 -50.76 6.73 -69.59
CA PHE A 13 -50.80 6.75 -68.13
C PHE A 13 -50.53 5.37 -67.52
N VAL A 14 -51.18 4.31 -68.04
CA VAL A 14 -50.93 2.93 -67.58
C VAL A 14 -49.50 2.50 -67.89
N ALA A 15 -48.98 2.81 -69.08
CA ALA A 15 -47.59 2.51 -69.43
C ALA A 15 -46.60 3.23 -68.50
N LEU A 16 -46.85 4.51 -68.16
CA LEU A 16 -46.04 5.26 -67.20
C LEU A 16 -46.14 4.67 -65.78
N LEU A 17 -47.33 4.26 -65.34
CA LEU A 17 -47.51 3.60 -64.05
C LEU A 17 -46.78 2.25 -63.98
N LEU A 18 -46.84 1.45 -65.05
CA LEU A 18 -46.11 0.18 -65.13
C LEU A 18 -44.60 0.42 -65.17
N ALA A 19 -44.13 1.42 -65.92
CA ALA A 19 -42.72 1.80 -65.96
C ALA A 19 -42.24 2.30 -64.58
N LEU A 20 -43.06 3.09 -63.87
CA LEU A 20 -42.76 3.54 -62.52
C LEU A 20 -42.75 2.37 -61.52
N ALA A 21 -43.74 1.48 -61.58
CA ALA A 21 -43.80 0.29 -60.74
C ALA A 21 -42.59 -0.63 -60.99
N LEU A 22 -42.20 -0.81 -62.26
CA LEU A 22 -41.01 -1.57 -62.64
C LEU A 22 -39.73 -0.90 -62.13
N PHE A 23 -39.60 0.42 -62.29
CA PHE A 23 -38.47 1.18 -61.78
C PHE A 23 -38.36 1.05 -60.25
N VAL A 24 -39.46 1.26 -59.52
CA VAL A 24 -39.49 1.07 -58.07
C VAL A 24 -39.12 -0.37 -57.71
N SER A 25 -39.68 -1.38 -58.38
CA SER A 25 -39.35 -2.78 -58.08
C SER A 25 -37.89 -3.16 -58.32
N LEU A 26 -37.20 -2.51 -59.26
CA LEU A 26 -35.83 -2.85 -59.63
C LEU A 26 -34.79 -2.04 -58.85
N PHE A 27 -35.10 -0.81 -58.47
CA PHE A 27 -34.12 0.14 -57.93
C PHE A 27 -34.40 0.56 -56.48
N LEU A 28 -35.57 0.27 -55.91
CA LEU A 28 -35.91 0.76 -54.57
C LEU A 28 -34.93 0.24 -53.51
N ASP A 29 -34.58 -1.04 -53.54
CA ASP A 29 -33.62 -1.64 -52.59
C ASP A 29 -32.24 -0.94 -52.67
N SER A 30 -31.76 -0.67 -53.89
CA SER A 30 -30.50 0.03 -54.13
C SER A 30 -30.55 1.50 -53.68
N LEU A 31 -31.67 2.19 -53.92
CA LEU A 31 -31.89 3.56 -53.48
C LEU A 31 -31.97 3.67 -51.95
N VAL A 32 -32.66 2.72 -51.30
CA VAL A 32 -32.74 2.66 -49.84
C VAL A 32 -31.37 2.34 -49.25
N ARG A 33 -30.63 1.38 -49.81
CA ARG A 33 -29.25 1.08 -49.42
C ARG A 33 -28.37 2.33 -49.46
N PHE A 34 -28.38 3.06 -50.58
CA PHE A 34 -27.60 4.29 -50.73
C PHE A 34 -28.04 5.39 -49.75
N GLY A 35 -29.35 5.56 -49.56
CA GLY A 35 -29.91 6.54 -48.63
C GLY A 35 -29.53 6.25 -47.18
N LEU A 36 -29.65 4.99 -46.75
CA LEU A 36 -29.32 4.54 -45.41
C LEU A 36 -27.82 4.61 -45.14
N SER A 37 -26.97 4.09 -46.03
CA SER A 37 -25.51 4.17 -45.85
C SER A 37 -25.04 5.61 -45.75
N SER A 38 -25.57 6.50 -46.59
CA SER A 38 -25.24 7.93 -46.55
C SER A 38 -25.72 8.62 -45.27
N ALA A 39 -26.95 8.33 -44.81
CA ALA A 39 -27.49 8.90 -43.59
C ALA A 39 -26.73 8.41 -42.35
N LEU A 40 -26.51 7.10 -42.25
CA LEU A 40 -25.78 6.48 -41.16
C LEU A 40 -24.31 6.92 -41.15
N SER A 41 -23.64 7.04 -42.29
CA SER A 41 -22.26 7.57 -42.35
C SER A 41 -22.16 9.01 -41.87
N ARG A 42 -23.19 9.83 -42.12
CA ARG A 42 -23.24 11.20 -41.60
C ARG A 42 -23.43 11.23 -40.10
N MET A 43 -24.26 10.35 -39.55
CA MET A 43 -24.48 10.21 -38.11
C MET A 43 -23.24 9.63 -37.42
N ASN A 44 -22.57 8.67 -38.05
CA ASN A 44 -21.40 7.98 -37.53
C ASN A 44 -20.12 8.82 -37.63
N ASN A 45 -20.11 9.85 -38.49
CA ASN A 45 -18.91 10.62 -38.91
C ASN A 45 -17.78 9.79 -39.52
N ALA A 46 -18.04 8.52 -39.82
CA ALA A 46 -17.18 7.61 -40.56
C ALA A 46 -18.03 6.72 -41.46
N GLU A 47 -17.36 6.01 -42.36
CA GLU A 47 -17.99 5.13 -43.35
C GLU A 47 -18.92 4.09 -42.72
N VAL A 48 -20.12 3.96 -43.29
CA VAL A 48 -21.06 2.87 -42.98
C VAL A 48 -21.36 2.10 -44.25
N ASN A 49 -21.09 0.80 -44.22
CA ASN A 49 -21.33 -0.13 -45.32
C ASN A 49 -22.50 -1.06 -44.98
N ILE A 50 -23.31 -1.35 -46.00
CA ILE A 50 -24.43 -2.30 -45.93
C ILE A 50 -24.27 -3.21 -47.13
N ALA A 51 -24.21 -4.53 -46.95
CA ALA A 51 -24.07 -5.45 -48.09
C ALA A 51 -25.37 -5.51 -48.92
N GLN A 52 -26.49 -5.76 -48.25
CA GLN A 52 -27.79 -5.94 -48.89
C GLN A 52 -28.91 -5.28 -48.08
N VAL A 53 -29.92 -4.77 -48.80
CA VAL A 53 -31.15 -4.22 -48.23
C VAL A 53 -32.32 -4.91 -48.89
N GLU A 54 -33.26 -5.40 -48.08
CA GLU A 54 -34.51 -5.99 -48.55
C GLU A 54 -35.70 -5.28 -47.92
N LEU A 55 -36.72 -5.00 -48.74
CA LEU A 55 -37.94 -4.34 -48.31
C LEU A 55 -39.10 -5.33 -48.29
N GLN A 56 -39.65 -5.53 -47.11
CA GLN A 56 -40.90 -6.26 -46.93
C GLN A 56 -42.05 -5.26 -46.87
N TRP A 57 -43.15 -5.51 -47.59
CA TRP A 57 -44.27 -4.56 -47.70
C TRP A 57 -45.41 -4.79 -46.70
N SER A 58 -45.55 -6.00 -46.17
CA SER A 58 -46.64 -6.36 -45.25
C SER A 58 -46.20 -7.40 -44.21
N PRO A 59 -45.98 -7.01 -42.93
CA PRO A 59 -45.85 -5.62 -42.47
C PRO A 59 -44.67 -4.91 -43.16
N PHE A 60 -44.68 -3.58 -43.21
CA PHE A 60 -43.58 -2.82 -43.80
C PHE A 60 -42.33 -2.97 -42.92
N ALA A 61 -41.27 -3.59 -43.46
CA ALA A 61 -40.01 -3.80 -42.74
C ALA A 61 -38.82 -3.60 -43.68
N VAL A 62 -37.74 -3.06 -43.11
CA VAL A 62 -36.45 -2.91 -43.78
C VAL A 62 -35.49 -3.90 -43.16
N GLN A 63 -34.95 -4.80 -43.97
CA GLN A 63 -33.93 -5.76 -43.54
C GLN A 63 -32.58 -5.34 -44.14
N LEU A 64 -31.55 -5.31 -43.30
CA LEU A 64 -30.17 -5.02 -43.65
C LEU A 64 -29.34 -6.26 -43.36
N GLN A 65 -28.49 -6.65 -44.29
CA GLN A 65 -27.50 -7.73 -44.10
C GLN A 65 -26.10 -7.11 -44.11
N GLU A 66 -25.26 -7.58 -43.19
CA GLU A 66 -23.87 -7.13 -42.97
C GLU A 66 -23.78 -5.59 -42.89
N LEU A 67 -24.31 -5.03 -41.81
CA LEU A 67 -24.16 -3.61 -41.49
C LEU A 67 -22.81 -3.42 -40.78
N GLU A 68 -21.89 -2.69 -41.41
CA GLU A 68 -20.58 -2.34 -40.86
C GLU A 68 -20.51 -0.83 -40.60
N MET A 69 -20.22 -0.42 -39.37
CA MET A 69 -19.98 0.97 -38.99
C MET A 69 -18.52 1.14 -38.57
N THR A 70 -17.78 1.93 -39.33
CA THR A 70 -16.35 2.21 -39.08
C THR A 70 -16.18 2.97 -37.77
N ASP A 71 -15.11 2.66 -37.03
CA ASP A 71 -14.66 3.48 -35.91
C ASP A 71 -13.85 4.71 -36.40
N PRO A 72 -14.32 5.95 -36.20
CA PRO A 72 -13.57 7.18 -36.40
C PRO A 72 -12.19 7.20 -35.73
N ASP A 73 -12.05 6.60 -34.56
CA ASP A 73 -10.80 6.63 -33.79
C ASP A 73 -9.81 5.56 -34.30
N VAL A 74 -10.34 4.43 -34.77
CA VAL A 74 -9.57 3.31 -35.33
C VAL A 74 -10.19 2.88 -36.67
N PRO A 75 -9.87 3.56 -37.79
CA PRO A 75 -10.53 3.34 -39.08
C PRO A 75 -10.36 1.95 -39.68
N THR A 76 -9.41 1.16 -39.16
CA THR A 76 -9.16 -0.24 -39.50
C THR A 76 -10.15 -1.21 -38.85
N HIS A 77 -10.96 -0.76 -37.89
CA HIS A 77 -11.91 -1.57 -37.15
C HIS A 77 -13.34 -1.04 -37.28
N ASN A 78 -14.31 -1.93 -37.13
CA ASN A 78 -15.72 -1.57 -36.97
C ASN A 78 -16.00 -1.25 -35.51
N ARG A 79 -16.61 -0.10 -35.23
CA ARG A 79 -17.20 0.14 -33.91
C ARG A 79 -18.45 -0.71 -33.68
N PHE A 80 -19.17 -1.04 -34.76
CA PHE A 80 -20.40 -1.81 -34.72
C PHE A 80 -20.54 -2.62 -36.01
N PHE A 81 -20.71 -3.92 -35.87
CA PHE A 81 -21.06 -4.86 -36.92
C PHE A 81 -22.37 -5.54 -36.55
N ALA A 82 -23.27 -5.76 -37.50
CA ALA A 82 -24.44 -6.62 -37.33
C ALA A 82 -24.65 -7.48 -38.58
N GLU A 83 -24.79 -8.79 -38.38
CA GLU A 83 -25.02 -9.75 -39.46
C GLU A 83 -26.39 -9.54 -40.11
N ASN A 84 -27.43 -9.47 -39.27
CA ASN A 84 -28.80 -9.24 -39.72
C ASN A 84 -29.45 -8.17 -38.84
N LEU A 85 -30.07 -7.17 -39.47
CA LEU A 85 -30.86 -6.14 -38.79
C LEU A 85 -32.20 -5.98 -39.48
N GLN A 86 -33.30 -6.10 -38.74
CA GLN A 86 -34.65 -5.89 -39.26
C GLN A 86 -35.36 -4.81 -38.44
N ALA A 87 -35.88 -3.81 -39.14
CA ALA A 87 -36.70 -2.74 -38.55
C ALA A 87 -38.11 -2.78 -39.16
N GLN A 88 -39.12 -3.10 -38.34
CA GLN A 88 -40.52 -3.01 -38.75
C GLN A 88 -41.02 -1.58 -38.58
N VAL A 89 -41.13 -0.85 -39.68
CA VAL A 89 -41.43 0.59 -39.68
C VAL A 89 -42.91 0.84 -39.99
N ARG A 90 -43.54 1.77 -39.27
CA ARG A 90 -44.90 2.23 -39.62
C ARG A 90 -44.84 3.13 -40.84
N PHE A 91 -45.10 2.56 -42.02
CA PHE A 91 -45.04 3.26 -43.30
C PHE A 91 -45.80 4.61 -43.33
N LEU A 92 -47.01 4.67 -42.76
CA LEU A 92 -47.80 5.90 -42.73
C LEU A 92 -47.16 7.01 -41.87
N GLU A 93 -46.52 6.64 -40.76
CA GLU A 93 -45.81 7.60 -39.90
C GLU A 93 -44.54 8.08 -40.61
N LEU A 94 -43.82 7.17 -41.29
CA LEU A 94 -42.63 7.51 -42.07
C LEU A 94 -42.95 8.52 -43.17
N PHE A 95 -44.10 8.37 -43.84
CA PHE A 95 -44.56 9.28 -44.89
C PHE A 95 -44.78 10.72 -44.37
N ILE A 96 -45.16 10.89 -43.10
CA ILE A 96 -45.30 12.20 -42.45
C ILE A 96 -44.05 12.61 -41.66
N GLY A 97 -42.91 11.98 -41.92
CA GLY A 97 -41.62 12.34 -41.33
C GLY A 97 -41.35 11.78 -39.92
N LYS A 98 -42.16 10.83 -39.44
CA LYS A 98 -42.00 10.19 -38.14
C LYS A 98 -41.43 8.78 -38.28
N VAL A 99 -40.30 8.52 -37.65
CA VAL A 99 -39.64 7.21 -37.66
C VAL A 99 -40.17 6.39 -36.48
N HIS A 100 -41.25 5.64 -36.72
CA HIS A 100 -41.82 4.72 -35.73
C HIS A 100 -41.48 3.29 -36.10
N ILE A 101 -40.69 2.63 -35.25
CA ILE A 101 -40.28 1.24 -35.38
C ILE A 101 -41.06 0.44 -34.33
N GLU A 102 -41.90 -0.49 -34.78
CA GLU A 102 -42.64 -1.40 -33.89
C GLU A 102 -41.68 -2.38 -33.23
N THR A 103 -40.86 -3.05 -34.05
CA THR A 103 -39.86 -4.01 -33.59
C THR A 103 -38.56 -3.78 -34.35
N LEU A 104 -37.46 -3.65 -33.61
CA LEU A 104 -36.10 -3.67 -34.12
C LEU A 104 -35.43 -4.96 -33.65
N THR A 105 -35.00 -5.81 -34.56
CA THR A 105 -34.18 -6.98 -34.26
C THR A 105 -32.80 -6.79 -34.87
N ALA A 106 -31.75 -7.10 -34.13
CA ALA A 106 -30.41 -7.20 -34.67
C ALA A 106 -29.72 -8.43 -34.09
N GLU A 107 -29.12 -9.22 -34.98
CA GLU A 107 -28.50 -10.50 -34.66
C GLU A 107 -27.04 -10.49 -35.12
N GLY A 108 -26.20 -11.24 -34.41
CA GLY A 108 -24.77 -11.31 -34.70
C GLY A 108 -24.06 -9.97 -34.51
N ILE A 109 -24.45 -9.18 -33.50
CA ILE A 109 -23.77 -7.92 -33.22
C ILE A 109 -22.36 -8.20 -32.71
N GLN A 110 -21.36 -7.56 -33.31
CA GLN A 110 -19.98 -7.62 -32.87
C GLN A 110 -19.42 -6.20 -32.78
N LEU A 111 -18.58 -5.94 -31.79
CA LEU A 111 -17.92 -4.65 -31.59
C LEU A 111 -16.41 -4.82 -31.81
N GLY A 112 -15.74 -3.81 -32.36
CA GLY A 112 -14.29 -3.80 -32.50
C GLY A 112 -13.72 -4.84 -33.49
N THR A 113 -14.48 -5.27 -34.50
CA THR A 113 -14.02 -6.27 -35.47
C THR A 113 -13.10 -5.65 -36.51
N GLU A 114 -12.04 -6.35 -36.94
CA GLU A 114 -11.15 -5.89 -38.02
C GLU A 114 -11.90 -5.79 -39.36
N ARG A 115 -11.66 -4.71 -40.11
CA ARG A 115 -12.26 -4.47 -41.44
C ARG A 115 -11.39 -5.05 -42.54
N LYS A 116 -12.03 -5.53 -43.62
CA LYS A 116 -11.33 -5.93 -44.86
C LYS A 116 -10.59 -4.75 -45.52
N THR A 117 -11.14 -3.55 -45.38
CA THR A 117 -10.59 -2.31 -45.90
C THR A 117 -10.82 -1.18 -44.90
N GLU A 118 -9.79 -0.37 -44.68
CA GLU A 118 -9.86 0.84 -43.85
C GLU A 118 -11.01 1.75 -44.32
N GLY A 119 -11.87 2.16 -43.39
CA GLY A 119 -12.99 3.04 -43.69
C GLY A 119 -12.59 4.51 -43.66
N TRP A 120 -13.29 5.37 -44.39
CA TRP A 120 -13.01 6.82 -44.33
C TRP A 120 -13.61 7.46 -43.07
N VAL A 121 -12.91 8.49 -42.55
CA VAL A 121 -13.31 9.26 -41.35
C VAL A 121 -13.27 10.76 -41.65
N LYS A 122 -14.18 11.54 -41.05
CA LYS A 122 -14.13 13.01 -41.14
C LYS A 122 -13.04 13.59 -40.21
N ALA A 123 -12.20 14.45 -40.77
CA ALA A 123 -10.88 14.85 -40.26
C ALA A 123 -10.79 15.66 -38.94
N ASN A 124 -11.82 15.75 -38.08
CA ASN A 124 -11.82 16.72 -36.97
C ASN A 124 -11.66 16.16 -35.54
N GLU A 125 -11.58 14.84 -35.31
CA GLU A 125 -11.71 14.32 -33.94
C GLU A 125 -10.79 13.16 -33.57
N THR A 126 -9.55 13.11 -34.09
CA THR A 126 -8.52 12.23 -33.49
C THR A 126 -8.05 12.89 -32.20
N ALA A 127 -8.82 12.73 -31.11
CA ALA A 127 -8.44 13.20 -29.79
C ALA A 127 -7.39 12.24 -29.23
N GLU A 128 -6.11 12.60 -29.38
CA GLU A 128 -5.01 12.06 -28.57
C GLU A 128 -5.35 12.24 -27.08
N ARG A 129 -5.92 11.20 -26.47
CA ARG A 129 -5.99 11.07 -25.02
C ARG A 129 -4.72 10.34 -24.60
N GLU A 130 -3.71 11.10 -24.18
CA GLU A 130 -2.61 10.53 -23.41
C GLU A 130 -3.14 10.17 -22.02
N PRO A 131 -3.20 8.88 -21.64
CA PRO A 131 -3.42 8.52 -20.25
C PRO A 131 -2.19 8.99 -19.47
N VAL A 132 -2.39 9.87 -18.48
CA VAL A 132 -1.32 10.27 -17.56
C VAL A 132 -0.98 9.04 -16.71
N PRO A 133 0.20 8.42 -16.88
CA PRO A 133 0.45 7.15 -16.26
C PRO A 133 0.81 7.34 -14.78
N LEU A 134 0.18 6.53 -13.94
CA LEU A 134 0.53 6.30 -12.52
C LEU A 134 2.04 6.00 -12.31
N ARG A 135 2.72 5.62 -13.40
CA ARG A 135 4.16 5.37 -13.53
C ARG A 135 5.05 6.51 -13.03
N GLU A 136 4.68 7.77 -13.21
CA GLU A 136 5.46 8.91 -12.70
C GLU A 136 5.37 9.06 -11.18
N ARG A 137 4.29 8.57 -10.57
CA ARG A 137 4.07 8.65 -9.11
C ARG A 137 4.73 7.52 -8.33
N LEU A 138 5.04 6.39 -8.99
CA LEU A 138 5.62 5.21 -8.34
C LEU A 138 7.16 5.19 -8.38
N ALA A 139 7.78 5.83 -9.38
CA ALA A 139 9.24 5.92 -9.48
C ALA A 139 9.89 6.75 -8.35
N GLU A 140 9.11 7.55 -7.62
CA GLU A 140 9.56 8.39 -6.51
C GLU A 140 9.67 7.60 -5.18
N TYR A 141 9.02 6.44 -5.06
CA TYR A 141 9.00 5.63 -3.84
C TYR A 141 10.06 4.52 -3.86
N ASN A 142 11.32 4.84 -4.19
CA ASN A 142 12.45 3.92 -4.01
C ASN A 142 12.68 3.70 -2.49
N ILE A 143 11.81 2.92 -1.86
CA ILE A 143 11.83 2.59 -0.44
C ILE A 143 12.96 1.56 -0.25
N GLU A 144 14.17 2.07 -0.10
CA GLU A 144 15.29 1.28 0.42
C GLU A 144 15.03 1.06 1.92
N LEU A 145 14.75 -0.20 2.28
CA LEU A 145 14.64 -0.60 3.68
C LEU A 145 16.00 -0.36 4.35
N PRO A 146 16.09 0.50 5.39
CA PRO A 146 17.40 0.84 5.90
C PRO A 146 18.01 -0.36 6.63
N THR A 147 19.35 -0.47 6.56
CA THR A 147 20.10 -1.59 7.12
C THR A 147 20.32 -1.40 8.62
N ALA A 148 20.61 -2.48 9.35
CA ALA A 148 20.83 -2.40 10.80
C ALA A 148 21.97 -1.42 11.16
N GLU A 149 23.00 -1.35 10.32
CA GLU A 149 24.14 -0.44 10.48
C GLU A 149 23.74 1.04 10.31
N SER A 150 22.86 1.35 9.35
CA SER A 150 22.42 2.74 9.13
C SER A 150 21.47 3.23 10.22
N PHE A 151 20.66 2.36 10.82
CA PHE A 151 19.80 2.71 11.94
C PHE A 151 20.54 2.81 13.28
N LEU A 152 21.53 1.95 13.54
CA LEU A 152 22.34 2.02 14.75
C LEU A 152 23.22 3.27 14.80
N ALA A 153 23.72 3.73 13.64
CA ALA A 153 24.40 5.02 13.54
C ALA A 153 23.49 6.20 13.92
N GLY A 154 22.18 6.07 13.70
CA GLY A 154 21.19 7.08 14.08
C GLY A 154 20.73 7.04 15.54
N ALA A 155 21.04 5.96 16.27
CA ALA A 155 20.53 5.70 17.62
C ALA A 155 21.40 6.27 18.77
N ASP A 156 22.55 6.89 18.46
CA ASP A 156 23.50 7.46 19.44
C ASP A 156 23.80 6.52 20.63
N ILE A 157 24.19 5.28 20.30
CA ILE A 157 24.48 4.21 21.25
C ILE A 157 25.77 4.52 22.03
N GLN A 158 25.70 4.53 23.37
CA GLN A 158 26.82 4.93 24.24
C GLN A 158 27.67 3.74 24.72
N THR A 159 27.08 2.55 24.79
CA THR A 159 27.68 1.34 25.37
C THR A 159 29.06 0.96 24.80
N PRO A 160 29.33 1.00 23.48
CA PRO A 160 30.65 0.70 22.92
C PRO A 160 31.77 1.66 23.39
N GLY A 161 31.46 2.95 23.52
CA GLY A 161 32.41 3.95 24.00
C GLY A 161 32.74 3.75 25.48
N LEU A 162 31.70 3.53 26.29
CA LEU A 162 31.86 3.25 27.72
C LEU A 162 32.60 1.92 27.99
N LEU A 163 32.43 0.90 27.15
CA LEU A 163 33.17 -0.36 27.25
C LEU A 163 34.67 -0.15 27.08
N THR A 164 35.06 0.63 26.05
CA THR A 164 36.48 0.93 25.81
C THR A 164 37.07 1.73 26.97
N GLU A 165 36.35 2.74 27.46
CA GLU A 165 36.79 3.56 28.59
C GLU A 165 36.90 2.75 29.89
N ALA A 166 35.93 1.86 30.16
CA ALA A 166 35.93 1.00 31.33
C ALA A 166 37.08 -0.02 31.29
N GLU A 167 37.38 -0.58 30.11
CA GLU A 167 38.50 -1.50 29.95
C GLU A 167 39.85 -0.81 30.15
N GLU A 168 40.06 0.37 29.56
CA GLU A 168 41.29 1.16 29.77
C GLU A 168 41.48 1.52 31.25
N LYS A 169 40.42 2.01 31.92
CA LYS A 169 40.44 2.32 33.36
C LYS A 169 40.70 1.08 34.19
N PHE A 170 40.07 -0.06 33.85
CA PHE A 170 40.28 -1.31 34.56
C PHE A 170 41.73 -1.79 34.46
N GLN A 171 42.33 -1.78 33.27
CA GLN A 171 43.73 -2.18 33.08
C GLN A 171 44.68 -1.28 33.87
N GLN A 172 44.43 0.04 33.90
CA GLN A 172 45.20 0.97 34.71
C GLN A 172 45.07 0.66 36.21
N ARG A 173 43.84 0.54 36.73
CA ARG A 173 43.59 0.26 38.15
C ARG A 173 44.15 -1.09 38.58
N ARG A 174 44.08 -2.09 37.71
CA ARG A 174 44.67 -3.42 37.94
C ARG A 174 46.18 -3.32 38.11
N ALA A 175 46.86 -2.56 37.25
CA ALA A 175 48.30 -2.35 37.35
C ALA A 175 48.68 -1.62 38.65
N GLU A 176 47.96 -0.55 39.01
CA GLU A 176 48.18 0.20 40.24
C GLU A 176 47.90 -0.65 41.50
N PHE A 177 46.85 -1.46 41.47
CA PHE A 177 46.51 -2.40 42.54
C PHE A 177 47.58 -3.48 42.71
N GLU A 178 48.08 -4.06 41.61
CA GLU A 178 49.16 -5.04 41.67
C GLU A 178 50.45 -4.44 42.22
N LEU A 179 50.79 -3.19 41.89
CA LEU A 179 51.94 -2.49 42.47
C LEU A 179 51.78 -2.35 43.99
N ALA A 180 50.62 -1.89 44.46
CA ALA A 180 50.34 -1.77 45.89
C ALA A 180 50.34 -3.13 46.60
N ARG A 181 49.88 -4.19 45.93
CA ARG A 181 49.90 -5.57 46.45
C ARG A 181 51.32 -6.08 46.69
N HIS A 182 52.28 -5.73 45.83
CA HIS A 182 53.68 -6.16 46.01
C HIS A 182 54.35 -5.55 47.25
N GLU A 183 53.87 -4.38 47.71
CA GLU A 183 54.38 -3.72 48.91
C GLU A 183 53.70 -4.20 50.20
N LEU A 184 52.65 -5.02 50.08
CA LEU A 184 51.89 -5.54 51.22
C LEU A 184 52.73 -6.54 52.03
N PRO A 185 52.98 -6.29 53.32
CA PRO A 185 53.65 -7.25 54.20
C PRO A 185 52.86 -8.56 54.27
N SER A 186 53.55 -9.70 54.18
CA SER A 186 52.89 -10.99 54.23
C SER A 186 52.56 -11.39 55.67
N LYS A 187 51.66 -12.36 55.86
CA LYS A 187 51.34 -12.90 57.18
C LYS A 187 52.56 -13.47 57.90
N GLU A 188 53.55 -13.96 57.15
CA GLU A 188 54.81 -14.44 57.71
C GLU A 188 55.62 -13.32 58.39
N VAL A 189 55.56 -12.09 57.88
CA VAL A 189 56.21 -10.92 58.50
C VAL A 189 55.58 -10.59 59.86
N LEU A 190 54.25 -10.70 59.96
CA LEU A 190 53.53 -10.54 61.23
C LEU A 190 53.95 -11.59 62.27
N GLU A 191 54.06 -12.85 61.86
CA GLU A 191 54.50 -13.94 62.74
C GLU A 191 55.99 -13.83 63.10
N GLU A 192 56.83 -13.31 62.22
CA GLU A 192 58.23 -13.00 62.51
C GLU A 192 58.33 -11.93 63.61
N TYR A 193 57.52 -10.88 63.56
CA TYR A 193 57.50 -9.86 64.61
C TYR A 193 57.07 -10.44 65.97
N LYS A 194 56.01 -11.26 66.01
CA LYS A 194 55.58 -11.96 67.24
C LYS A 194 56.71 -12.81 67.81
N THR A 195 57.37 -13.60 66.97
CA THR A 195 58.50 -14.46 67.37
C THR A 195 59.68 -13.65 67.91
N ARG A 196 60.03 -12.52 67.26
CA ARG A 196 61.10 -11.61 67.71
C ARG A 196 60.77 -10.99 69.07
N ILE A 197 59.50 -10.62 69.30
CA ILE A 197 59.03 -10.07 70.58
C ILE A 197 59.09 -11.14 71.67
N GLU A 198 58.57 -12.35 71.42
CA GLU A 198 58.61 -13.48 72.35
C GLU A 198 60.03 -13.86 72.75
N ALA A 199 60.97 -13.91 71.79
CA ALA A 199 62.38 -14.22 72.08
C ALA A 199 63.02 -13.20 73.04
N ILE A 200 62.65 -11.92 72.95
CA ILE A 200 63.13 -10.87 73.86
C ILE A 200 62.54 -11.05 75.27
N ILE A 201 61.26 -11.43 75.36
CA ILE A 201 60.57 -11.71 76.62
C ILE A 201 61.18 -12.94 77.31
N ASP A 202 61.38 -14.03 76.58
CA ASP A 202 61.86 -15.31 77.09
C ASP A 202 63.33 -15.28 77.52
N ALA A 203 64.15 -14.44 76.86
CA ALA A 203 65.54 -14.22 77.24
C ALA A 203 65.70 -13.68 78.68
N LYS A 204 64.64 -13.11 79.28
CA LYS A 204 64.58 -12.59 80.67
C LYS A 204 65.86 -11.84 81.06
N PRO A 205 66.21 -10.76 80.34
CA PRO A 205 67.46 -10.03 80.55
C PRO A 205 67.59 -9.55 82.00
N LYS A 206 68.75 -9.75 82.64
CA LYS A 206 68.95 -9.39 84.05
C LYS A 206 70.06 -8.36 84.25
N LYS A 207 71.01 -8.26 83.32
CA LYS A 207 72.12 -7.30 83.41
C LYS A 207 71.73 -5.97 82.76
N PRO A 208 72.21 -4.82 83.27
CA PRO A 208 71.92 -3.51 82.68
C PRO A 208 72.22 -3.38 81.18
N ARG A 209 73.28 -4.03 80.69
CA ARG A 209 73.62 -4.05 79.25
C ARG A 209 72.62 -4.89 78.43
N GLU A 210 72.13 -6.00 78.99
CA GLU A 210 71.15 -6.89 78.33
C GLU A 210 69.78 -6.22 78.27
N LEU A 211 69.38 -5.52 79.34
CA LEU A 211 68.13 -4.76 79.41
C LEU A 211 68.13 -3.56 78.41
N LEU A 212 69.27 -2.87 78.27
CA LEU A 212 69.39 -1.78 77.27
C LEU A 212 69.30 -2.32 75.84
N ALA A 213 69.96 -3.44 75.54
CA ALA A 213 69.88 -4.09 74.24
C ALA A 213 68.46 -4.57 73.91
N ALA A 214 67.75 -5.16 74.87
CA ALA A 214 66.34 -5.56 74.71
C ALA A 214 65.43 -4.36 74.43
N ARG A 215 65.63 -3.23 75.12
CA ARG A 215 64.87 -2.00 74.89
C ARG A 215 65.09 -1.41 73.49
N GLU A 216 66.34 -1.36 73.03
CA GLU A 216 66.63 -0.85 71.67
C GLU A 216 66.09 -1.79 70.60
N ALA A 217 66.19 -3.12 70.79
CA ALA A 217 65.59 -4.11 69.89
C ALA A 217 64.05 -3.99 69.81
N LEU A 218 63.35 -3.77 70.93
CA LEU A 218 61.91 -3.53 70.94
C LEU A 218 61.54 -2.20 70.26
N LYS A 219 62.37 -1.17 70.37
CA LYS A 219 62.19 0.09 69.65
C LYS A 219 62.35 -0.07 68.14
N GLU A 220 63.32 -0.86 67.71
CA GLU A 220 63.55 -1.19 66.31
C GLU A 220 62.35 -1.96 65.74
N ILE A 221 61.88 -3.00 66.45
CA ILE A 221 60.65 -3.73 66.09
C ILE A 221 59.44 -2.79 66.01
N LYS A 222 59.30 -1.84 66.95
CA LYS A 222 58.22 -0.83 66.92
C LYS A 222 58.32 0.09 65.68
N ALA A 223 59.52 0.41 65.22
CA ALA A 223 59.73 1.21 64.01
C ALA A 223 59.46 0.41 62.73
N ASP A 224 59.87 -0.86 62.70
CA ASP A 224 59.62 -1.81 61.61
C ASP A 224 58.10 -2.03 61.43
N ILE A 225 57.39 -2.36 62.52
CA ILE A 225 55.92 -2.56 62.51
C ILE A 225 55.19 -1.28 62.08
N ARG A 226 55.64 -0.09 62.49
CA ARG A 226 55.03 1.17 62.03
C ARG A 226 55.23 1.39 60.53
N THR A 227 56.39 1.03 60.01
CA THR A 227 56.70 1.14 58.58
C THR A 227 55.83 0.20 57.77
N ASP A 228 55.70 -1.05 58.21
CA ASP A 228 54.86 -2.04 57.54
C ASP A 228 53.36 -1.76 57.71
N LYS A 229 52.93 -1.26 58.86
CA LYS A 229 51.56 -0.76 59.06
C LYS A 229 51.22 0.38 58.08
N ALA A 230 52.13 1.32 57.87
CA ALA A 230 51.92 2.41 56.90
C ALA A 230 51.76 1.87 55.46
N LYS A 231 52.48 0.79 55.08
CA LYS A 231 52.30 0.13 53.79
C LYS A 231 50.94 -0.56 53.68
N VAL A 232 50.47 -1.21 54.75
CA VAL A 232 49.14 -1.82 54.80
C VAL A 232 48.03 -0.76 54.70
N GLU A 233 48.14 0.36 55.42
CA GLU A 233 47.20 1.48 55.34
C GLU A 233 47.17 2.09 53.92
N ALA A 234 48.33 2.26 53.29
CA ALA A 234 48.43 2.73 51.91
C ALA A 234 47.78 1.76 50.92
N PHE A 235 48.02 0.45 51.06
CA PHE A 235 47.36 -0.57 50.25
C PHE A 235 45.84 -0.55 50.43
N LEU A 236 45.34 -0.47 51.67
CA LEU A 236 43.91 -0.43 51.94
C LEU A 236 43.25 0.81 51.32
N GLN A 237 43.88 1.98 51.42
CA GLN A 237 43.37 3.21 50.82
C GLN A 237 43.32 3.12 49.28
N VAL A 238 44.39 2.63 48.64
CA VAL A 238 44.42 2.42 47.19
C VAL A 238 43.34 1.40 46.79
N SER A 239 43.28 0.27 47.48
CA SER A 239 42.36 -0.80 47.15
C SER A 239 40.89 -0.38 47.31
N GLU A 240 40.51 0.28 48.39
CA GLU A 240 39.12 0.73 48.62
C GLU A 240 38.65 1.67 47.51
N ASN A 241 39.51 2.60 47.11
CA ASN A 241 39.23 3.50 45.99
C ASN A 241 39.09 2.75 44.66
N MET A 242 39.98 1.80 44.37
CA MET A 242 39.96 1.06 43.10
C MET A 242 38.77 0.10 42.99
N VAL A 243 38.42 -0.58 44.08
CA VAL A 243 37.24 -1.48 44.12
C VAL A 243 35.96 -0.66 43.94
N ALA A 244 35.79 0.43 44.70
CA ALA A 244 34.60 1.28 44.59
C ALA A 244 34.45 1.91 43.19
N ALA A 245 35.55 2.41 42.61
CA ALA A 245 35.54 2.99 41.27
C ALA A 245 35.21 1.94 40.18
N THR A 246 35.70 0.71 40.35
CA THR A 246 35.44 -0.38 39.40
C THR A 246 34.01 -0.92 39.52
N GLU A 247 33.45 -0.99 40.73
CA GLU A 247 32.03 -1.29 40.94
C GLU A 247 31.11 -0.22 40.32
N GLN A 248 31.48 1.05 40.41
CA GLN A 248 30.75 2.16 39.81
C GLN A 248 30.78 2.10 38.26
N ASP A 249 31.92 1.77 37.66
CA ASP A 249 32.01 1.62 36.20
C ASP A 249 31.16 0.44 35.71
N VAL A 250 31.17 -0.69 36.42
CA VAL A 250 30.29 -1.85 36.13
C VAL A 250 28.80 -1.48 36.24
N ALA A 251 28.42 -0.69 37.25
CA ALA A 251 27.04 -0.23 37.40
C ALA A 251 26.62 0.73 36.27
N THR A 252 27.52 1.62 35.87
CA THR A 252 27.30 2.57 34.76
C THR A 252 27.14 1.84 33.43
N LEU A 253 28.01 0.86 33.14
CA LEU A 253 27.91 0.00 31.97
C LEU A 253 26.58 -0.76 31.90
N ARG A 254 26.14 -1.36 33.01
CA ARG A 254 24.86 -2.10 33.08
C ARG A 254 23.67 -1.19 32.80
N THR A 255 23.70 0.04 33.30
CA THR A 255 22.62 1.02 33.12
C THR A 255 22.57 1.50 31.67
N SER A 256 23.72 1.89 31.10
CA SER A 256 23.81 2.32 29.70
C SER A 256 23.40 1.22 28.72
N TYR A 257 23.74 -0.03 29.00
CA TYR A 257 23.32 -1.19 28.20
C TYR A 257 21.79 -1.31 28.14
N GLN A 258 21.11 -1.13 29.28
CA GLN A 258 19.64 -1.17 29.34
C GLN A 258 19.03 0.00 28.56
N GLU A 259 19.55 1.21 28.75
CA GLU A 259 19.07 2.41 28.03
C GLU A 259 19.25 2.29 26.51
N ASP A 260 20.38 1.76 26.04
CA ASP A 260 20.64 1.59 24.61
C ASP A 260 19.74 0.53 23.98
N ILE A 261 19.40 -0.54 24.71
CA ILE A 261 18.39 -1.52 24.28
C ILE A 261 17.01 -0.89 24.17
N GLU A 262 16.61 -0.06 25.13
CA GLU A 262 15.32 0.62 25.12
C GLU A 262 15.24 1.64 23.97
N LYS A 263 16.31 2.41 23.72
CA LYS A 263 16.41 3.31 22.56
C LYS A 263 16.30 2.56 21.25
N ALA A 264 17.02 1.43 21.11
CA ALA A 264 16.92 0.58 19.94
C ALA A 264 15.47 0.09 19.76
N GLN A 265 14.83 -0.40 20.83
CA GLN A 265 13.43 -0.83 20.81
C GLN A 265 12.44 0.27 20.42
N ALA A 266 12.66 1.51 20.86
CA ALA A 266 11.81 2.64 20.53
C ALA A 266 11.90 3.05 19.05
N LEU A 267 13.09 2.95 18.43
CA LEU A 267 13.28 3.23 17.01
C LEU A 267 12.55 2.24 16.10
N PHE A 268 12.44 0.97 16.50
CA PHE A 268 11.70 -0.05 15.75
C PHE A 268 10.17 0.09 15.84
N GLN A 269 9.64 0.93 16.73
CA GLN A 269 8.19 1.06 16.99
C GLN A 269 7.54 2.29 16.32
N ARG A 270 8.28 3.11 15.58
CA ARG A 270 7.76 4.38 15.04
C ARG A 270 7.02 4.19 13.70
N ASP A 271 5.71 4.38 13.79
CA ASP A 271 4.57 4.27 12.85
C ASP A 271 4.77 3.81 11.38
N PRO A 272 4.15 2.67 11.01
CA PRO A 272 3.95 2.19 9.63
C PRO A 272 2.70 2.75 8.91
N GLU A 273 2.13 3.88 9.34
CA GLU A 273 0.87 4.42 8.75
C GLU A 273 0.97 4.85 7.27
N SER A 274 2.11 4.70 6.60
CA SER A 274 2.33 5.19 5.24
C SER A 274 1.80 4.28 4.11
N LEU A 275 1.21 3.12 4.40
CA LEU A 275 0.85 2.11 3.37
C LEU A 275 -0.64 2.06 2.99
N THR A 276 -1.42 3.12 3.25
CA THR A 276 -2.90 3.08 3.19
C THR A 276 -3.54 3.29 1.80
N ALA A 277 -2.88 2.92 0.71
CA ALA A 277 -3.43 3.15 -0.65
C ALA A 277 -2.97 2.14 -1.73
N LEU A 278 -2.61 0.92 -1.34
CA LEU A 278 -2.04 -0.07 -2.25
C LEU A 278 -3.06 -0.58 -3.28
N SER A 279 -4.33 -0.72 -2.91
CA SER A 279 -5.40 -1.12 -3.83
C SER A 279 -5.65 -0.08 -4.93
N GLY A 280 -5.55 1.21 -4.60
CA GLY A 280 -5.61 2.30 -5.58
C GLY A 280 -4.45 2.29 -6.56
N ILE A 281 -3.26 1.85 -6.12
CA ILE A 281 -2.10 1.67 -6.99
C ILE A 281 -2.29 0.47 -7.93
N LEU A 282 -2.80 -0.64 -7.42
CA LEU A 282 -2.95 -1.89 -8.18
C LEU A 282 -4.13 -1.85 -9.15
N PHE A 283 -5.26 -1.30 -8.74
CA PHE A 283 -6.52 -1.37 -9.50
C PHE A 283 -6.96 -0.03 -10.09
N GLY A 284 -6.32 1.09 -9.72
CA GLY A 284 -6.77 2.43 -10.11
C GLY A 284 -6.90 2.61 -11.62
N GLU A 285 -5.86 2.22 -12.38
CA GLU A 285 -5.85 2.31 -13.84
C GLU A 285 -6.90 1.39 -14.48
N THR A 286 -7.00 0.13 -14.02
CA THR A 286 -7.99 -0.83 -14.52
C THR A 286 -9.42 -0.36 -14.25
N VAL A 287 -9.68 0.17 -13.06
CA VAL A 287 -10.99 0.73 -12.66
C VAL A 287 -11.32 1.97 -13.49
N GLU A 288 -10.35 2.85 -13.72
CA GLU A 288 -10.53 4.03 -14.58
C GLU A 288 -10.86 3.61 -16.02
N GLN A 289 -10.19 2.58 -16.54
CA GLN A 289 -10.46 2.03 -17.86
C GLN A 289 -11.87 1.41 -17.95
N TRP A 290 -12.32 0.64 -16.96
CA TRP A 290 -13.68 0.10 -16.90
C TRP A 290 -14.73 1.21 -16.81
N ALA A 291 -14.47 2.23 -15.99
CA ALA A 291 -15.32 3.40 -15.89
C ALA A 291 -15.39 4.15 -17.23
N HIS A 292 -14.27 4.23 -17.96
CA HIS A 292 -14.22 4.80 -19.30
C HIS A 292 -15.15 4.03 -20.25
N TYR A 293 -15.03 2.70 -20.34
CA TYR A 293 -15.89 1.88 -21.19
C TYR A 293 -17.38 2.02 -20.83
N GLY A 294 -17.72 2.07 -19.55
CA GLY A 294 -19.10 2.31 -19.10
C GLY A 294 -19.65 3.67 -19.52
N LEU A 295 -18.79 4.69 -19.64
CA LEU A 295 -19.15 6.04 -20.04
C LEU A 295 -19.10 6.29 -21.55
N VAL A 296 -18.44 5.45 -22.37
CA VAL A 296 -18.45 5.58 -23.84
C VAL A 296 -19.88 5.53 -24.42
N ALA A 297 -20.80 4.80 -23.79
CA ALA A 297 -22.22 4.84 -24.17
C ALA A 297 -22.83 6.26 -24.06
N MET A 298 -22.29 7.10 -23.17
CA MET A 298 -22.68 8.51 -23.07
C MET A 298 -22.18 9.34 -24.25
N ASP A 299 -21.03 9.02 -24.86
CA ASP A 299 -20.52 9.74 -26.04
C ASP A 299 -21.45 9.56 -27.25
N VAL A 300 -22.12 8.42 -27.36
CA VAL A 300 -23.17 8.17 -28.37
C VAL A 300 -24.47 8.91 -28.04
N LEU A 301 -24.85 8.99 -26.76
CA LEU A 301 -26.09 9.64 -26.32
C LEU A 301 -25.97 11.18 -26.25
N ALA A 302 -24.80 11.72 -25.93
CA ALA A 302 -24.54 13.16 -25.78
C ALA A 302 -24.97 14.00 -27.00
N PRO A 303 -24.64 13.64 -28.26
CA PRO A 303 -25.13 14.39 -29.42
C PRO A 303 -26.65 14.28 -29.62
N LEU A 304 -27.28 13.17 -29.23
CA LEU A 304 -28.75 13.03 -29.25
C LEU A 304 -29.41 13.93 -28.19
N LEU A 305 -28.79 14.05 -27.02
CA LEU A 305 -29.20 14.97 -25.97
C LEU A 305 -29.04 16.44 -26.39
N LYS A 306 -27.93 16.82 -27.05
CA LYS A 306 -27.74 18.16 -27.63
C LYS A 306 -28.83 18.50 -28.65
N ASN A 307 -29.24 17.53 -29.47
CA ASN A 307 -30.33 17.71 -30.43
C ASN A 307 -31.71 17.79 -29.75
N ALA A 308 -31.92 17.09 -28.63
CA ALA A 308 -33.12 17.19 -27.80
C ALA A 308 -33.24 18.54 -27.10
N HIS A 309 -32.10 19.14 -26.71
CA HIS A 309 -32.04 20.48 -26.13
C HIS A 309 -32.44 21.59 -27.10
N GLY A 310 -32.57 21.30 -28.40
CA GLY A 310 -33.05 22.25 -29.37
C GLY A 310 -32.35 23.60 -29.21
N GLU A 311 -31.09 23.69 -29.62
CA GLU A 311 -30.53 24.97 -30.10
C GLU A 311 -31.28 25.41 -31.38
N ASN A 312 -32.61 25.51 -31.31
CA ASN A 312 -33.24 26.69 -31.82
C ASN A 312 -32.74 27.81 -30.90
N GLU A 313 -31.60 28.41 -31.24
CA GLU A 313 -31.44 29.83 -31.01
C GLU A 313 -32.81 30.43 -31.28
N ALA A 314 -33.41 31.09 -30.28
CA ALA A 314 -34.64 31.81 -30.47
C ALA A 314 -34.35 32.90 -31.50
N GLN A 315 -34.38 32.53 -32.78
CA GLN A 315 -34.21 33.42 -33.90
C GLN A 315 -35.23 34.50 -33.65
N LYS A 316 -34.78 35.73 -33.39
CA LYS A 316 -35.67 36.87 -33.22
C LYS A 316 -36.42 37.03 -34.53
N TYR A 317 -37.62 36.45 -34.59
CA TYR A 317 -38.42 36.40 -35.79
C TYR A 317 -38.82 37.83 -36.19
N ASN A 318 -38.55 38.19 -37.45
CA ASN A 318 -38.98 39.46 -37.98
C ASN A 318 -40.52 39.48 -38.07
N ARG A 319 -41.17 40.49 -37.46
CA ARG A 319 -42.64 40.59 -37.38
C ARG A 319 -43.33 40.77 -38.75
N TRP A 320 -42.56 41.06 -39.80
CA TRP A 320 -43.08 41.38 -41.15
C TRP A 320 -43.04 40.21 -42.14
N THR A 321 -42.49 39.06 -41.77
CA THR A 321 -42.51 37.85 -42.60
C THR A 321 -43.58 36.90 -42.09
N GLY A 322 -44.58 36.58 -42.93
CA GLY A 322 -45.53 35.51 -42.64
C GLY A 322 -44.79 34.20 -42.38
N ARG A 323 -45.23 33.45 -41.36
CA ARG A 323 -44.60 32.17 -40.98
C ARG A 323 -45.61 31.05 -41.01
N TYR A 324 -45.15 29.88 -41.42
CA TYR A 324 -45.85 28.64 -41.14
C TYR A 324 -45.72 28.38 -39.63
N ILE A 325 -46.84 28.41 -38.92
CA ILE A 325 -46.93 27.90 -37.56
C ILE A 325 -47.31 26.44 -37.72
N ASP A 326 -46.38 25.55 -37.41
CA ASP A 326 -46.69 24.13 -37.38
C ASP A 326 -47.54 23.87 -36.14
N PHE A 327 -48.80 23.51 -36.36
CA PHE A 327 -49.66 23.06 -35.28
C PHE A 327 -49.27 21.62 -34.97
N ASP A 328 -48.19 21.43 -34.20
CA ASP A 328 -47.82 20.12 -33.67
C ASP A 328 -48.95 19.62 -32.77
N THR A 329 -49.85 18.83 -33.35
CA THR A 329 -50.90 18.12 -32.64
C THR A 329 -50.24 17.01 -31.83
N GLN A 330 -49.76 17.41 -30.65
CA GLN A 330 -49.11 16.62 -29.61
C GLN A 330 -49.69 15.21 -29.43
N SER A 331 -49.17 14.22 -30.12
CA SER A 331 -49.62 12.83 -29.88
C SER A 331 -48.53 11.77 -29.98
N SER A 332 -47.41 12.02 -30.68
CA SER A 332 -46.37 11.00 -30.78
C SER A 332 -44.97 11.60 -30.98
N PRO A 333 -43.91 10.88 -30.57
CA PRO A 333 -42.54 11.23 -30.90
C PRO A 333 -42.28 11.27 -32.41
N THR A 334 -41.26 12.02 -32.82
CA THR A 334 -40.70 11.99 -34.18
C THR A 334 -39.85 10.74 -34.41
N PHE A 335 -39.29 10.16 -33.35
CA PHE A 335 -38.56 8.90 -33.36
C PHE A 335 -38.99 8.06 -32.16
N TRP A 336 -39.36 6.81 -32.43
CA TRP A 336 -39.77 5.88 -31.39
C TRP A 336 -39.53 4.45 -31.84
N ILE A 337 -38.69 3.71 -31.10
CA ILE A 337 -38.60 2.26 -31.19
C ILE A 337 -39.39 1.70 -30.01
N LYS A 338 -40.48 0.98 -30.28
CA LYS A 338 -41.31 0.41 -29.20
C LYS A 338 -40.62 -0.77 -28.53
N GLU A 339 -40.08 -1.69 -29.32
CA GLU A 339 -39.36 -2.86 -28.86
C GLU A 339 -38.08 -3.05 -29.68
N ALA A 340 -36.95 -3.24 -29.00
CA ALA A 340 -35.69 -3.62 -29.63
C ALA A 340 -35.14 -4.89 -28.97
N LYS A 341 -34.70 -5.86 -29.79
CA LYS A 341 -34.05 -7.10 -29.37
C LYS A 341 -32.73 -7.23 -30.12
N LEU A 342 -31.65 -7.21 -29.37
CA LEU A 342 -30.30 -7.16 -29.90
C LEU A 342 -29.55 -8.37 -29.33
N SER A 343 -29.00 -9.22 -30.20
CA SER A 343 -28.08 -10.30 -29.81
C SER A 343 -26.66 -9.92 -30.19
N MET A 344 -25.78 -9.90 -29.19
CA MET A 344 -24.38 -9.52 -29.32
C MET A 344 -23.46 -10.67 -28.94
N GLN A 345 -22.45 -10.90 -29.78
CA GLN A 345 -21.41 -11.89 -29.61
C GLN A 345 -20.13 -11.19 -29.14
N LEU A 346 -19.76 -11.42 -27.89
CA LEU A 346 -18.54 -10.93 -27.23
C LEU A 346 -17.76 -12.16 -26.77
N GLU A 347 -17.00 -12.83 -27.64
CA GLU A 347 -16.38 -14.12 -27.28
C GLU A 347 -15.66 -14.07 -25.91
N PRO A 348 -15.99 -14.99 -24.97
CA PRO A 348 -16.86 -16.18 -25.08
C PRO A 348 -18.35 -16.00 -24.72
N LEU A 349 -18.83 -14.77 -24.57
CA LEU A 349 -20.14 -14.34 -24.08
C LEU A 349 -21.15 -14.03 -25.20
N GLU A 350 -22.38 -14.50 -25.06
CA GLU A 350 -23.52 -14.05 -25.86
C GLU A 350 -24.47 -13.22 -24.99
N LEU A 351 -24.70 -11.96 -25.37
CA LEU A 351 -25.55 -11.01 -24.67
C LEU A 351 -26.84 -10.77 -25.43
N ALA A 352 -27.97 -10.99 -24.76
CA ALA A 352 -29.29 -10.61 -25.23
C ALA A 352 -29.72 -9.30 -24.56
N LEU A 353 -29.75 -8.22 -25.34
CA LEU A 353 -30.25 -6.91 -24.93
C LEU A 353 -31.68 -6.72 -25.43
N SER A 354 -32.58 -6.38 -24.51
CA SER A 354 -33.95 -6.00 -24.78
C SER A 354 -34.17 -4.55 -24.36
N MET A 355 -34.74 -3.73 -25.23
CA MET A 355 -35.10 -2.34 -24.92
C MET A 355 -36.56 -2.08 -25.27
N GLN A 356 -37.19 -1.19 -24.52
CA GLN A 356 -38.55 -0.73 -24.81
C GLN A 356 -38.61 0.79 -24.78
N ASN A 357 -39.46 1.36 -25.63
CA ASN A 357 -39.76 2.79 -25.70
C ASN A 357 -38.54 3.69 -25.93
N VAL A 358 -37.60 3.28 -26.80
CA VAL A 358 -36.43 4.09 -27.13
C VAL A 358 -36.87 5.35 -27.88
N THR A 359 -36.74 6.50 -27.22
CA THR A 359 -36.99 7.83 -27.76
C THR A 359 -36.19 8.86 -26.98
N TRP A 360 -36.04 10.08 -27.52
CA TRP A 360 -35.56 11.25 -26.77
C TRP A 360 -36.70 12.19 -26.36
N GLN A 361 -37.95 11.85 -26.69
CA GLN A 361 -39.15 12.65 -26.41
C GLN A 361 -40.07 11.90 -25.44
N HIS A 362 -39.54 11.44 -24.30
CA HIS A 362 -40.28 10.60 -23.35
C HIS A 362 -41.56 11.26 -22.83
N GLU A 363 -41.60 12.58 -22.69
CA GLU A 363 -42.82 13.29 -22.29
C GLU A 363 -44.01 13.07 -23.24
N ARG A 364 -43.76 12.80 -24.53
CA ARG A 364 -44.84 12.56 -25.50
C ARG A 364 -45.53 11.21 -25.31
N ILE A 365 -44.85 10.26 -24.66
CA ILE A 365 -45.36 8.91 -24.35
C ILE A 365 -45.57 8.69 -22.85
N ASN A 366 -45.03 9.57 -22.01
CA ASN A 366 -45.03 9.51 -20.54
C ASN A 366 -44.52 8.16 -19.98
N THR A 367 -43.54 7.58 -20.66
CA THR A 367 -42.89 6.31 -20.29
C THR A 367 -41.39 6.43 -20.54
N ALA A 368 -40.57 5.95 -19.62
CA ALA A 368 -39.12 5.90 -19.77
C ALA A 368 -38.71 4.82 -20.81
N THR A 369 -37.52 4.98 -21.39
CA THR A 369 -36.85 3.88 -22.09
C THR A 369 -36.41 2.89 -21.01
N THR A 370 -36.81 1.63 -21.11
CA THR A 370 -36.30 0.56 -20.23
C THR A 370 -35.38 -0.35 -21.04
N TYR A 371 -34.27 -0.78 -20.45
CA TYR A 371 -33.36 -1.74 -21.07
C TYR A 371 -33.01 -2.85 -20.07
N ASN A 372 -32.83 -4.05 -20.60
CA ASN A 372 -32.45 -5.23 -19.85
C ASN A 372 -31.54 -6.11 -20.69
N VAL A 373 -30.36 -6.38 -20.17
CA VAL A 373 -29.34 -7.25 -20.74
C VAL A 373 -29.27 -8.50 -19.89
N VAL A 374 -29.35 -9.64 -20.57
CA VAL A 374 -29.19 -10.96 -19.98
C VAL A 374 -28.10 -11.68 -20.75
N ALA A 375 -27.16 -12.28 -20.04
CA ALA A 375 -26.23 -13.25 -20.61
C ALA A 375 -26.81 -14.65 -20.47
N ALA A 376 -26.62 -15.50 -21.48
CA ALA A 376 -26.76 -16.94 -21.27
C ALA A 376 -25.72 -17.40 -20.22
N SER A 377 -26.10 -18.29 -19.29
CA SER A 377 -25.15 -18.88 -18.34
C SER A 377 -24.06 -19.63 -19.10
N GLY A 378 -22.80 -19.28 -18.86
CA GLY A 378 -21.64 -19.85 -19.55
C GLY A 378 -20.77 -20.69 -18.61
N GLU A 379 -19.64 -21.21 -19.12
CA GLU A 379 -18.64 -21.87 -18.28
C GLU A 379 -17.90 -20.89 -17.35
N SER A 380 -17.92 -19.59 -17.67
CA SER A 380 -17.12 -18.55 -16.98
C SER A 380 -17.94 -17.55 -16.17
N TRP A 381 -19.27 -17.73 -16.02
CA TRP A 381 -20.14 -16.95 -15.12
C TRP A 381 -21.47 -17.68 -14.89
N ASP A 382 -22.06 -17.49 -13.71
CA ASP A 382 -23.35 -18.09 -13.37
C ASP A 382 -24.51 -17.24 -13.91
N THR A 383 -24.53 -15.96 -13.53
CA THR A 383 -25.61 -15.03 -13.91
C THR A 383 -25.05 -13.64 -14.15
N PHE A 384 -25.56 -12.99 -15.19
CA PHE A 384 -25.35 -11.56 -15.43
C PHE A 384 -26.68 -10.89 -15.75
N ASN A 385 -27.07 -9.95 -14.89
CA ASN A 385 -28.22 -9.10 -15.07
C ASN A 385 -27.75 -7.65 -15.10
N PHE A 386 -28.20 -6.91 -16.10
CA PHE A 386 -27.96 -5.48 -16.19
C PHE A 386 -29.23 -4.82 -16.72
N ASN A 387 -29.87 -3.99 -15.91
CA ASN A 387 -31.15 -3.41 -16.22
C ASN A 387 -31.20 -1.95 -15.81
N GLY A 388 -32.02 -1.17 -16.50
CA GLY A 388 -32.20 0.22 -16.13
C GLY A 388 -33.27 0.93 -16.93
N GLU A 389 -33.46 2.17 -16.56
CA GLU A 389 -34.39 3.10 -17.20
C GLU A 389 -33.75 4.45 -17.45
N LEU A 390 -34.23 5.12 -18.49
CA LEU A 390 -33.78 6.43 -18.92
C LEU A 390 -34.99 7.27 -19.33
N PHE A 391 -35.09 8.46 -18.77
CA PHE A 391 -36.13 9.44 -19.07
C PHE A 391 -35.50 10.80 -19.37
N ILE A 392 -35.88 11.39 -20.50
CA ILE A 392 -35.44 12.71 -20.94
C ILE A 392 -36.68 13.61 -21.01
N ASN A 393 -36.65 14.72 -20.27
CA ASN A 393 -37.73 15.69 -20.28
C ASN A 393 -37.57 16.75 -21.39
N ASN A 394 -38.57 17.62 -21.58
CA ASN A 394 -38.54 18.66 -22.62
C ASN A 394 -37.50 19.77 -22.36
N GLN A 395 -36.96 19.86 -21.15
CA GLN A 395 -35.87 20.74 -20.78
C GLN A 395 -34.50 20.08 -21.02
N GLY A 396 -34.49 18.84 -21.55
CA GLY A 396 -33.33 18.00 -21.76
C GLY A 396 -32.67 17.51 -20.47
N GLN A 397 -33.36 17.61 -19.32
CA GLN A 397 -32.90 16.98 -18.10
C GLN A 397 -33.06 15.47 -18.21
N VAL A 398 -31.96 14.79 -17.95
CA VAL A 398 -31.89 13.33 -17.97
C VAL A 398 -32.11 12.80 -16.56
N ARG A 399 -32.98 11.81 -16.45
CA ARG A 399 -33.13 10.95 -15.27
C ARG A 399 -32.88 9.52 -15.68
N GLY A 400 -32.24 8.74 -14.83
CA GLY A 400 -32.06 7.33 -15.09
C GLY A 400 -31.68 6.57 -13.84
N GLU A 401 -32.01 5.29 -13.85
CA GLU A 401 -31.63 4.35 -12.82
C GLU A 401 -31.11 3.10 -13.51
N GLN A 402 -29.98 2.60 -13.06
CA GLN A 402 -29.33 1.40 -13.59
C GLN A 402 -28.95 0.53 -12.40
N MET A 403 -29.17 -0.77 -12.52
CA MET A 403 -28.72 -1.78 -11.60
C MET A 403 -28.02 -2.90 -12.35
N TRP A 404 -27.04 -3.51 -11.72
CA TRP A 404 -26.43 -4.71 -12.26
C TRP A 404 -26.09 -5.71 -11.17
N GLN A 405 -26.01 -6.97 -11.58
CA GLN A 405 -25.58 -8.07 -10.77
C GLN A 405 -24.84 -9.08 -11.63
N LEU A 406 -23.64 -9.43 -11.20
CA LEU A 406 -22.78 -10.46 -11.78
C LEU A 406 -22.48 -11.48 -10.67
N GLN A 407 -22.64 -12.76 -10.97
CA GLN A 407 -22.29 -13.84 -10.05
C GLN A 407 -21.41 -14.87 -10.74
N GLY A 408 -20.41 -15.35 -10.01
CA GLY A 408 -19.55 -16.47 -10.41
C GLY A 408 -18.63 -16.16 -11.59
N ALA A 409 -18.36 -14.88 -11.88
CA ALA A 409 -17.54 -14.54 -13.04
C ALA A 409 -16.09 -14.95 -12.82
N GLN A 410 -15.52 -15.70 -13.75
CA GLN A 410 -14.14 -16.13 -13.68
C GLN A 410 -13.23 -15.11 -14.38
N LEU A 411 -12.36 -14.45 -13.62
CA LEU A 411 -11.29 -13.62 -14.14
C LEU A 411 -10.01 -14.45 -14.27
N GLN A 412 -9.29 -14.25 -15.37
CA GLN A 412 -8.01 -14.90 -15.64
C GLN A 412 -7.05 -13.90 -16.28
N ASN A 413 -5.78 -13.96 -15.90
CA ASN A 413 -4.67 -13.18 -16.47
C ASN A 413 -4.96 -11.67 -16.56
N LEU A 414 -5.56 -11.11 -15.51
CA LEU A 414 -5.83 -9.68 -15.45
C LEU A 414 -4.56 -8.95 -15.02
N ALA A 415 -3.91 -8.27 -15.97
CA ALA A 415 -2.79 -7.39 -15.66
C ALA A 415 -3.30 -6.18 -14.83
N LEU A 416 -2.72 -6.00 -13.64
CA LEU A 416 -3.06 -4.90 -12.70
C LEU A 416 -2.02 -3.78 -12.78
N SER A 417 -0.73 -4.14 -12.87
CA SER A 417 0.38 -3.20 -13.07
C SER A 417 1.28 -3.68 -14.19
N GLY A 418 1.44 -2.86 -15.24
CA GLY A 418 2.29 -3.13 -16.41
C GLY A 418 3.69 -2.51 -16.33
N SER A 419 4.18 -2.10 -15.15
CA SER A 419 5.48 -1.43 -15.05
C SER A 419 6.65 -2.42 -15.16
N SER A 420 7.75 -1.99 -15.77
CA SER A 420 8.98 -2.79 -15.87
C SER A 420 9.71 -3.00 -14.53
N ALA A 421 9.32 -2.29 -13.48
CA ALA A 421 9.94 -2.37 -12.15
C ALA A 421 9.13 -3.24 -11.17
N LEU A 422 7.81 -3.33 -11.37
CA LEU A 422 6.87 -4.12 -10.60
C LEU A 422 5.67 -4.47 -11.48
N GLY A 423 5.65 -5.71 -11.97
CA GLY A 423 4.50 -6.31 -12.64
C GLY A 423 3.61 -6.98 -11.61
N VAL A 424 2.31 -6.70 -11.64
CA VAL A 424 1.34 -7.43 -10.81
C VAL A 424 0.22 -7.90 -11.71
N GLU A 425 -0.07 -9.19 -11.65
CA GLU A 425 -1.13 -9.85 -12.40
C GLU A 425 -2.04 -10.59 -11.43
N LEU A 426 -3.35 -10.45 -11.61
CA LEU A 426 -4.33 -11.35 -11.02
C LEU A 426 -4.54 -12.52 -12.01
N SER A 427 -3.78 -13.58 -11.80
CA SER A 427 -3.80 -14.76 -12.68
C SER A 427 -5.14 -15.48 -12.65
N HIS A 428 -5.82 -15.50 -11.49
CA HIS A 428 -7.15 -16.08 -11.37
C HIS A 428 -7.95 -15.48 -10.21
N ALA A 429 -9.26 -15.31 -10.40
CA ALA A 429 -10.23 -15.05 -9.32
C ALA A 429 -11.66 -15.37 -9.78
N TYR A 430 -12.54 -15.65 -8.82
CA TYR A 430 -13.98 -15.53 -9.01
C TYR A 430 -14.46 -14.17 -8.52
N VAL A 431 -15.36 -13.55 -9.28
CA VAL A 431 -15.89 -12.22 -9.00
C VAL A 431 -17.40 -12.24 -8.97
N ASN A 432 -17.93 -11.74 -7.86
CA ASN A 432 -19.31 -11.31 -7.76
C ASN A 432 -19.34 -9.78 -7.77
N SER A 433 -20.26 -9.19 -8.52
CA SER A 433 -20.46 -7.75 -8.52
C SER A 433 -21.92 -7.40 -8.35
N ARG A 434 -22.20 -6.35 -7.59
CA ARG A 434 -23.51 -5.71 -7.57
C ARG A 434 -23.31 -4.20 -7.59
N GLY A 435 -24.22 -3.50 -8.24
CA GLY A 435 -24.17 -2.05 -8.22
C GLY A 435 -25.44 -1.39 -8.66
N SER A 436 -25.49 -0.09 -8.39
CA SER A 436 -26.56 0.80 -8.80
C SER A 436 -25.98 2.15 -9.19
N LEU A 437 -26.50 2.72 -10.26
CA LEU A 437 -26.18 4.07 -10.71
C LEU A 437 -27.49 4.83 -10.90
N THR A 438 -27.60 6.00 -10.27
CA THR A 438 -28.69 6.92 -10.50
C THR A 438 -28.16 8.18 -11.16
N LEU A 439 -28.95 8.71 -12.08
CA LEU A 439 -28.72 10.00 -12.73
C LEU A 439 -29.94 10.84 -12.44
N ASN A 440 -29.77 11.92 -11.68
CA ASN A 440 -30.86 12.81 -11.32
C ASN A 440 -30.46 14.26 -11.59
N ALA A 441 -31.20 14.92 -12.48
CA ALA A 441 -30.93 16.30 -12.88
C ALA A 441 -29.47 16.52 -13.33
N GLY A 442 -28.91 15.54 -14.06
CA GLY A 442 -27.52 15.59 -14.54
C GLY A 442 -26.46 15.30 -13.48
N GLN A 443 -26.84 14.84 -12.29
CA GLN A 443 -25.90 14.40 -11.24
C GLN A 443 -25.92 12.88 -11.13
N PHE A 444 -24.75 12.26 -11.24
CA PHE A 444 -24.53 10.86 -10.91
C PHE A 444 -24.45 10.67 -9.39
N ASP A 445 -25.10 9.60 -8.93
CA ASP A 445 -24.84 8.99 -7.63
C ASP A 445 -24.95 7.48 -7.80
N GLY A 446 -23.82 6.81 -7.70
CA GLY A 446 -23.70 5.38 -7.89
C GLY A 446 -22.70 4.74 -6.96
N GLN A 447 -22.95 3.48 -6.67
CA GLN A 447 -22.12 2.63 -5.83
C GLN A 447 -22.11 1.22 -6.39
N SER A 448 -20.98 0.56 -6.26
CA SER A 448 -20.84 -0.85 -6.61
C SER A 448 -19.83 -1.55 -5.72
N GLU A 449 -20.09 -2.83 -5.55
CA GLU A 449 -19.31 -3.73 -4.72
C GLU A 449 -18.85 -4.88 -5.61
N PHE A 450 -17.57 -5.21 -5.50
CA PHE A 450 -16.94 -6.35 -6.15
C PHE A 450 -16.32 -7.22 -5.08
N GLN A 451 -16.68 -8.49 -5.07
CA GLN A 451 -16.16 -9.48 -4.14
C GLN A 451 -15.34 -10.49 -4.93
N PHE A 452 -14.06 -10.55 -4.64
CA PHE A 452 -13.12 -11.48 -5.24
C PHE A 452 -12.90 -12.66 -4.30
N ALA A 453 -12.90 -13.87 -4.85
CA ALA A 453 -12.65 -15.11 -4.14
C ALA A 453 -11.70 -16.00 -4.92
N GLN A 454 -10.92 -16.83 -4.21
CA GLN A 454 -9.83 -17.63 -4.78
C GLN A 454 -8.87 -16.77 -5.61
N ALA A 455 -8.58 -15.57 -5.13
CA ALA A 455 -7.67 -14.66 -5.77
C ALA A 455 -6.25 -15.25 -5.76
N ASN A 456 -5.62 -15.26 -6.92
CA ASN A 456 -4.24 -15.67 -7.09
C ASN A 456 -3.49 -14.59 -7.85
N PHE A 457 -2.48 -14.04 -7.20
CA PHE A 457 -1.65 -12.98 -7.73
C PHE A 457 -0.27 -13.50 -8.13
N HIS A 458 0.19 -13.04 -9.28
CA HIS A 458 1.57 -13.15 -9.71
C HIS A 458 2.24 -11.79 -9.62
N VAL A 459 3.44 -11.74 -9.05
CA VAL A 459 4.24 -10.52 -8.92
C VAL A 459 5.59 -10.73 -9.58
N ASP A 460 5.87 -9.91 -10.57
CA ASP A 460 7.14 -9.86 -11.30
C ASP A 460 7.96 -8.66 -10.81
N GLY A 461 9.15 -8.91 -10.27
CA GLY A 461 10.08 -7.86 -9.88
C GLY A 461 11.27 -8.41 -9.11
N SER A 462 12.42 -7.75 -9.24
CA SER A 462 13.67 -8.15 -8.58
C SER A 462 13.99 -7.30 -7.35
N SER A 463 13.17 -6.31 -7.01
CA SER A 463 13.37 -5.45 -5.85
C SER A 463 12.95 -6.15 -4.55
N GLY A 464 13.55 -5.76 -3.42
CA GLY A 464 13.14 -6.26 -2.11
C GLY A 464 11.65 -6.02 -1.84
N PHE A 465 11.14 -4.85 -2.20
CA PHE A 465 9.71 -4.52 -2.11
C PHE A 465 8.82 -5.44 -2.95
N ALA A 466 9.23 -5.81 -4.18
CA ALA A 466 8.48 -6.74 -5.02
C ALA A 466 8.34 -8.12 -4.37
N SER A 467 9.39 -8.61 -3.71
CA SER A 467 9.34 -9.88 -2.95
C SER A 467 8.36 -9.79 -1.78
N TYR A 468 8.40 -8.70 -1.00
CA TYR A 468 7.48 -8.51 0.14
C TYR A 468 6.03 -8.37 -0.31
N LEU A 469 5.79 -7.60 -1.38
CA LEU A 469 4.46 -7.44 -1.95
C LEU A 469 3.95 -8.76 -2.53
N GLY A 470 4.81 -9.54 -3.20
CA GLY A 470 4.48 -10.87 -3.72
C GLY A 470 4.09 -11.84 -2.62
N GLU A 471 4.84 -11.88 -1.52
CA GLU A 471 4.47 -12.69 -0.34
C GLU A 471 3.14 -12.23 0.27
N ALA A 472 2.96 -10.91 0.46
CA ALA A 472 1.73 -10.38 1.03
C ALA A 472 0.51 -10.72 0.16
N LEU A 473 0.59 -10.49 -1.15
CA LEU A 473 -0.47 -10.81 -2.12
C LEU A 473 -0.73 -12.31 -2.23
N SER A 474 0.29 -13.16 -2.08
CA SER A 474 0.12 -14.62 -2.11
C SER A 474 -0.75 -15.15 -0.97
N SER A 475 -0.86 -14.39 0.13
CA SER A 475 -1.73 -14.73 1.26
C SER A 475 -3.18 -14.24 1.12
N ILE A 476 -3.48 -13.45 0.09
CA ILE A 476 -4.82 -12.87 -0.13
C ILE A 476 -5.65 -13.82 -0.97
N GLU A 477 -6.53 -14.60 -0.32
CA GLU A 477 -7.46 -15.49 -1.02
C GLU A 477 -8.77 -14.81 -1.43
N ALA A 478 -9.17 -13.75 -0.73
CA ALA A 478 -10.40 -13.01 -0.97
C ALA A 478 -10.27 -11.55 -0.55
N PHE A 479 -10.88 -10.65 -1.32
CA PHE A 479 -10.91 -9.23 -1.04
C PHE A 479 -12.16 -8.57 -1.64
N GLY A 480 -12.56 -7.45 -1.06
CA GLY A 480 -13.66 -6.61 -1.51
C GLY A 480 -13.14 -5.31 -2.11
N LEU A 481 -13.83 -4.82 -3.13
CA LEU A 481 -13.54 -3.56 -3.79
C LEU A 481 -14.86 -2.81 -4.00
N ASP A 482 -14.94 -1.63 -3.41
CA ASP A 482 -16.08 -0.72 -3.51
C ASP A 482 -15.73 0.44 -4.45
N LEU A 483 -16.55 0.63 -5.48
CA LEU A 483 -16.46 1.78 -6.37
C LEU A 483 -17.64 2.71 -6.13
N GLY A 484 -17.35 4.01 -6.14
CA GLY A 484 -18.36 5.06 -6.11
C GLY A 484 -18.16 6.01 -7.29
N ILE A 485 -19.27 6.50 -7.83
CA ILE A 485 -19.30 7.55 -8.84
C ILE A 485 -20.27 8.64 -8.38
N ARG A 486 -19.79 9.90 -8.34
CA ARG A 486 -20.62 11.05 -7.95
C ARG A 486 -20.26 12.29 -8.74
N GLY A 487 -21.21 13.21 -8.90
CA GLY A 487 -20.97 14.53 -9.50
C GLY A 487 -21.66 14.70 -10.85
N GLU A 488 -21.23 15.67 -11.65
CA GLU A 488 -21.95 16.02 -12.88
C GLU A 488 -21.74 14.96 -13.98
N LEU A 489 -22.75 14.78 -14.83
CA LEU A 489 -22.71 13.87 -15.99
C LEU A 489 -21.47 14.09 -16.88
N THR A 490 -21.01 15.34 -16.99
CA THR A 490 -19.86 15.74 -17.81
C THR A 490 -18.51 15.65 -17.07
N GLN A 491 -18.53 15.57 -15.73
CA GLN A 491 -17.34 15.55 -14.87
C GLN A 491 -17.58 14.67 -13.63
N PRO A 492 -17.72 13.35 -13.81
CA PRO A 492 -17.90 12.44 -12.68
C PRO A 492 -16.62 12.36 -11.84
N ARG A 493 -16.80 12.22 -10.53
CA ARG A 493 -15.74 11.90 -9.57
C ARG A 493 -15.87 10.44 -9.15
N PHE A 494 -14.75 9.74 -9.18
CA PHE A 494 -14.67 8.34 -8.79
C PHE A 494 -14.05 8.20 -7.40
N SER A 495 -14.51 7.21 -6.65
CA SER A 495 -13.91 6.79 -5.39
C SER A 495 -13.71 5.29 -5.41
N LEU A 496 -12.56 4.82 -4.92
CA LEU A 496 -12.20 3.42 -4.80
C LEU A 496 -11.85 3.15 -3.33
N HIS A 497 -12.48 2.13 -2.76
CA HIS A 497 -12.14 1.61 -1.44
C HIS A 497 -11.95 0.10 -1.53
N SER A 498 -11.02 -0.47 -0.76
CA SER A 498 -10.83 -1.90 -0.71
C SER A 498 -10.36 -2.33 0.67
N ASP A 499 -10.84 -3.48 1.12
CA ASP A 499 -10.30 -4.09 2.34
C ASP A 499 -8.90 -4.71 2.11
N LEU A 500 -8.49 -4.87 0.84
CA LEU A 500 -7.15 -5.27 0.43
C LEU A 500 -6.09 -4.35 1.04
N ASP A 501 -6.37 -3.04 1.16
CA ASP A 501 -5.45 -2.08 1.77
C ASP A 501 -5.10 -2.47 3.21
N ARG A 502 -6.11 -2.86 3.98
CA ARG A 502 -5.96 -3.30 5.36
C ARG A 502 -5.28 -4.68 5.44
N GLN A 503 -5.64 -5.60 4.54
CA GLN A 503 -5.05 -6.94 4.52
C GLN A 503 -3.55 -6.88 4.16
N LEU A 504 -3.19 -6.17 3.09
CA LEU A 504 -1.80 -5.95 2.68
C LEU A 504 -1.01 -5.19 3.74
N GLY A 505 -1.59 -4.10 4.27
CA GLY A 505 -0.98 -3.34 5.35
C GLY A 505 -0.65 -4.22 6.57
N ALA A 506 -1.57 -5.10 6.98
CA ALA A 506 -1.33 -6.03 8.09
C ALA A 506 -0.19 -7.02 7.80
N GLN A 507 -0.15 -7.61 6.60
CA GLN A 507 0.88 -8.58 6.22
C GLN A 507 2.27 -7.94 6.10
N ILE A 508 2.35 -6.79 5.42
CA ILE A 508 3.60 -6.05 5.27
C ILE A 508 4.09 -5.60 6.65
N ASN A 509 3.22 -5.06 7.50
CA ASN A 509 3.60 -4.65 8.86
C ASN A 509 4.04 -5.81 9.73
N ALA A 510 3.38 -6.97 9.65
CA ALA A 510 3.79 -8.17 10.38
C ALA A 510 5.19 -8.64 9.96
N ARG A 511 5.50 -8.61 8.66
CA ARG A 511 6.83 -8.92 8.13
C ARG A 511 7.88 -7.90 8.55
N LEU A 512 7.60 -6.61 8.38
CA LEU A 512 8.49 -5.53 8.82
C LEU A 512 8.80 -5.62 10.32
N LYS A 513 7.78 -5.92 11.13
CA LYS A 513 7.96 -6.15 12.57
C LYS A 513 8.81 -7.38 12.86
N SER A 514 8.58 -8.49 12.17
CA SER A 514 9.39 -9.70 12.33
C SER A 514 10.86 -9.47 11.97
N GLU A 515 11.13 -8.74 10.88
CA GLU A 515 12.48 -8.38 10.45
C GLU A 515 13.13 -7.41 11.44
N ALA A 516 12.37 -6.43 11.93
CA ALA A 516 12.80 -5.51 12.99
C ALA A 516 13.14 -6.25 14.29
N ASP A 517 12.30 -7.19 14.72
CA ASP A 517 12.52 -8.01 15.91
C ASP A 517 13.76 -8.90 15.77
N ALA A 518 13.95 -9.52 14.60
CA ALA A 518 15.14 -10.33 14.31
C ALA A 518 16.43 -9.48 14.32
N ARG A 519 16.38 -8.28 13.75
CA ARG A 519 17.51 -7.35 13.76
C ARG A 519 17.80 -6.83 15.17
N LEU A 520 16.77 -6.42 15.92
CA LEU A 520 16.90 -6.01 17.32
C LEU A 520 17.55 -7.12 18.15
N GLN A 521 17.17 -8.38 17.92
CA GLN A 521 17.78 -9.52 18.57
C GLN A 521 19.27 -9.63 18.27
N HIS A 522 19.68 -9.44 17.02
CA HIS A 522 21.09 -9.42 16.64
C HIS A 522 21.87 -8.25 17.30
N VAL A 523 21.25 -7.06 17.42
CA VAL A 523 21.85 -5.92 18.15
C VAL A 523 22.04 -6.27 19.63
N LYS A 524 21.01 -6.85 20.27
CA LYS A 524 21.08 -7.30 21.67
C LYS A 524 22.21 -8.31 21.85
N GLU A 525 22.30 -9.31 20.99
CA GLU A 525 23.35 -10.33 21.03
C GLU A 525 24.75 -9.72 20.87
N SER A 526 24.93 -8.80 19.94
CA SER A 526 26.21 -8.10 19.73
C SER A 526 26.62 -7.26 20.95
N LEU A 527 25.69 -6.47 21.52
CA LEU A 527 25.96 -5.67 22.72
C LEU A 527 26.23 -6.56 23.94
N THR A 528 25.47 -7.65 24.11
CA THR A 528 25.69 -8.64 25.18
C THR A 528 27.08 -9.24 25.07
N ALA A 529 27.47 -9.75 23.90
CA ALA A 529 28.78 -10.37 23.70
C ALA A 529 29.94 -9.41 24.00
N GLN A 530 29.82 -8.13 23.59
CA GLN A 530 30.83 -7.11 23.90
C GLN A 530 30.89 -6.81 25.41
N SER A 531 29.74 -6.72 26.08
CA SER A 531 29.68 -6.46 27.53
C SER A 531 30.17 -7.63 28.39
N GLU A 532 29.83 -8.86 28.01
CA GLU A 532 30.26 -10.08 28.71
C GLU A 532 31.78 -10.28 28.60
N GLY A 533 32.38 -9.95 27.46
CA GLY A 533 33.83 -10.01 27.26
C GLY A 533 34.60 -9.16 28.27
N VAL A 534 34.17 -7.91 28.48
CA VAL A 534 34.83 -6.99 29.43
C VAL A 534 34.53 -7.36 30.89
N LEU A 535 33.29 -7.77 31.18
CA LEU A 535 32.89 -8.14 32.55
C LEU A 535 33.49 -9.47 33.04
N ALA A 536 33.89 -10.36 32.13
CA ALA A 536 34.50 -11.64 32.45
C ALA A 536 35.82 -11.50 33.23
N ASP A 537 36.59 -10.45 32.95
CA ASP A 537 37.87 -10.18 33.63
C ASP A 537 37.71 -9.34 34.91
N ILE A 538 36.73 -8.43 34.92
CA ILE A 538 36.48 -7.52 36.05
C ILE A 538 35.91 -8.26 37.28
N GLY A 539 34.98 -9.20 37.06
CA GLY A 539 34.30 -9.93 38.14
C GLY A 539 35.26 -10.70 39.06
N PRO A 540 36.08 -11.62 38.53
CA PRO A 540 37.06 -12.36 39.32
C PRO A 540 38.10 -11.45 39.99
N TRP A 541 38.49 -10.36 39.33
CA TRP A 541 39.41 -9.39 39.91
C TRP A 541 38.81 -8.67 41.12
N LEU A 542 37.53 -8.27 41.06
CA LEU A 542 36.84 -7.65 42.20
C LEU A 542 36.78 -8.59 43.40
N GLU A 543 36.44 -9.86 43.19
CA GLU A 543 36.44 -10.87 44.27
C GLU A 543 37.82 -11.04 44.89
N GLN A 544 38.87 -11.12 44.07
CA GLN A 544 40.25 -11.23 44.54
C GLN A 544 40.69 -9.98 45.31
N ALA A 545 40.37 -8.78 44.80
CA ALA A 545 40.71 -7.52 45.43
C ALA A 545 40.02 -7.38 46.79
N GLN A 546 38.74 -7.74 46.90
CA GLN A 546 38.00 -7.73 48.16
C GLN A 546 38.57 -8.74 49.18
N ALA A 547 39.00 -9.93 48.74
CA ALA A 547 39.65 -10.89 49.61
C ALA A 547 40.98 -10.36 50.18
N LEU A 548 41.80 -9.70 49.35
CA LEU A 548 43.05 -9.06 49.77
C LEU A 548 42.81 -7.84 50.66
N GLN A 549 41.73 -7.08 50.46
CA GLN A 549 41.32 -6.03 51.40
C GLN A 549 41.00 -6.58 52.77
N ALA A 550 40.24 -7.68 52.85
CA ALA A 550 39.91 -8.32 54.12
C ALA A 550 41.18 -8.81 54.85
N GLU A 551 42.14 -9.36 54.10
CA GLU A 551 43.44 -9.74 54.64
C GLU A 551 44.25 -8.53 55.13
N GLY A 552 44.34 -7.46 54.34
CA GLY A 552 45.02 -6.22 54.74
C GLY A 552 44.40 -5.60 56.00
N LYS A 553 43.07 -5.60 56.13
CA LYS A 553 42.37 -5.13 57.34
C LYS A 553 42.76 -5.95 58.57
N SER A 554 42.78 -7.28 58.44
CA SER A 554 43.20 -8.17 59.51
C SER A 554 44.67 -7.95 59.93
N ILE A 555 45.58 -7.75 58.98
CA ILE A 555 46.99 -7.45 59.26
C ILE A 555 47.12 -6.08 59.94
N ASN A 556 46.38 -5.06 59.49
CA ASN A 556 46.38 -3.73 60.09
C ASN A 556 45.90 -3.73 61.54
N GLU A 557 44.83 -4.49 61.83
CA GLU A 557 44.31 -4.70 63.18
C GLU A 557 45.38 -5.37 64.06
N ALA A 558 46.03 -6.43 63.58
CA ALA A 558 47.08 -7.13 64.30
C ALA A 558 48.31 -6.24 64.57
N PHE A 559 48.74 -5.42 63.62
CA PHE A 559 49.82 -4.44 63.85
C PHE A 559 49.42 -3.37 64.87
N THR A 560 48.15 -2.96 64.88
CA THR A 560 47.65 -1.99 65.87
C THR A 560 47.69 -2.59 67.27
N GLU A 561 47.24 -3.83 67.43
CA GLU A 561 47.28 -4.55 68.70
C GLU A 561 48.71 -4.74 69.23
N LEU A 562 49.64 -5.17 68.36
CA LEU A 562 51.06 -5.32 68.70
C LEU A 562 51.68 -4.00 69.16
N LEU A 563 51.37 -2.88 68.49
CA LEU A 563 51.93 -1.56 68.80
C LEU A 563 51.42 -0.97 70.12
N GLU A 564 50.10 -1.04 70.35
CA GLU A 564 49.43 -0.37 71.48
C GLU A 564 49.45 -1.21 72.76
N THR A 565 49.24 -2.52 72.65
CA THR A 565 48.99 -3.38 73.82
C THR A 565 50.27 -4.08 74.27
N GLU A 566 51.06 -4.61 73.33
CA GLU A 566 52.21 -5.46 73.65
C GLU A 566 53.52 -4.66 73.70
N LEU A 567 53.91 -3.97 72.63
CA LEU A 567 55.21 -3.29 72.56
C LEU A 567 55.31 -2.07 73.47
N GLU A 568 54.26 -1.26 73.57
CA GLU A 568 54.27 -0.07 74.44
C GLU A 568 54.42 -0.45 75.92
N SER A 569 53.67 -1.45 76.37
CA SER A 569 53.73 -1.96 77.75
C SER A 569 55.06 -2.63 78.07
N LEU A 570 55.64 -3.38 77.12
CA LEU A 570 56.95 -4.05 77.28
C LEU A 570 58.11 -3.06 77.32
N ILE A 571 58.11 -2.04 76.46
CA ILE A 571 59.15 -0.99 76.45
C ILE A 571 59.15 -0.20 77.76
N ASP A 572 57.97 0.16 78.28
CA ASP A 572 57.85 0.86 79.55
C ASP A 572 58.26 -0.03 80.74
N THR A 573 57.90 -1.31 80.72
CA THR A 573 58.32 -2.28 81.75
C THR A 573 59.84 -2.44 81.79
N GLU A 574 60.50 -2.57 80.63
CA GLU A 574 61.96 -2.70 80.55
C GLU A 574 62.69 -1.40 80.92
N ARG A 575 62.12 -0.23 80.59
CA ARG A 575 62.61 1.07 81.06
C ARG A 575 62.58 1.15 82.59
N ASP A 576 61.47 0.75 83.20
CA ASP A 576 61.30 0.83 84.64
C ASP A 576 62.22 -0.16 85.37
N ARG A 577 62.41 -1.38 84.85
CA ARG A 577 63.42 -2.35 85.34
C ARG A 577 64.85 -1.83 85.24
N LEU A 578 65.20 -1.15 84.15
CA LEU A 578 66.51 -0.49 83.99
C LEU A 578 66.72 0.60 85.04
N LEU A 579 65.72 1.48 85.23
CA LEU A 579 65.77 2.56 86.21
C LEU A 579 65.91 2.02 87.64
N GLU A 580 65.18 0.96 87.98
CA GLU A 580 65.26 0.31 89.29
C GLU A 580 66.65 -0.31 89.53
N ARG A 581 67.23 -0.98 88.52
CA ARG A 581 68.59 -1.55 88.62
C ARG A 581 69.68 -0.49 88.70
N LEU A 582 69.52 0.64 88.00
CA LEU A 582 70.42 1.78 88.10
C LEU A 582 70.34 2.45 89.48
N LYS A 583 69.12 2.65 90.01
CA LYS A 583 68.89 3.14 91.38
C LYS A 583 69.48 2.19 92.42
N GLY A 584 69.32 0.88 92.28
CA GLY A 584 69.89 -0.12 93.18
C GLY A 584 71.42 -0.23 93.14
N LYS A 585 72.07 0.15 92.03
CA LYS A 585 73.54 0.25 91.93
C LYS A 585 74.10 1.59 92.42
N LEU A 586 73.31 2.66 92.37
CA LEU A 586 73.70 4.00 92.82
C LEU A 586 73.29 4.27 94.29
N GLY A 587 72.38 3.47 94.86
CA GLY A 587 71.81 3.64 96.21
C GLY A 587 72.00 2.45 97.16
N GLY A 588 72.93 1.53 96.88
CA GLY A 588 73.40 0.54 97.85
C GLY A 588 74.71 1.02 98.50
N ASN A 589 74.75 1.03 99.84
CA ASN A 589 75.87 1.45 100.72
C ASN A 589 77.29 1.31 100.14
#